data_AF-A0A3N9VEC7-F1
#
_entry.id   AF-A0A3N9VEC7-F1
#
_cell.length_a   1.000
_cell.length_b   1.000
_cell.length_c   1.000
_cell.angle_alpha   90.00
_cell.angle_beta   90.00
_cell.angle_gamma   90.00
#
_symmetry.space_group_name_H-M   'P 1'
#
loop_
_entity.id
_entity.type
_entity.pdbx_description
1 polymer ?
#
loop_
_entity_poly.entity_id
_entity_poly.type
_entity_poly.pdbx_seq_one_letter_code
_entity_poly.pdbx_strand_id
1 'polypeptide(L)'
;MTTSPWNPDLPHNQLPPIPPAEWLETRPVLRACIGARAALASLNQAARLFPNPDILAGTLPVLEAQASVAIENIATTQDQLFGHLHAGAGATPATQEALRCHKALMDGARSLARRPLRTQTAVAACG
;
A
#
# COMPACT_ATOMS: atom_id res chain seq x y z
N MET A 1 30.92 6.72 -11.91
CA MET A 1 30.66 6.70 -10.46
C MET A 1 30.84 5.27 -10.00
N THR A 2 31.85 5.00 -9.18
CA THR A 2 32.18 3.66 -8.68
C THR A 2 31.24 3.31 -7.54
N THR A 3 30.22 2.50 -7.80
CA THR A 3 29.43 1.87 -6.74
C THR A 3 30.36 0.91 -5.98
N SER A 4 30.65 1.20 -4.71
CA SER A 4 31.26 0.20 -3.83
C SER A 4 30.42 -1.08 -3.89
N PRO A 5 31.01 -2.28 -3.96
CA PRO A 5 30.24 -3.51 -3.95
C PRO A 5 29.36 -3.55 -2.71
N TRP A 6 28.08 -3.89 -2.90
CA TRP A 6 27.12 -4.02 -1.80
C TRP A 6 27.64 -5.07 -0.80
N ASN A 7 27.56 -4.74 0.49
CA ASN A 7 27.93 -5.62 1.59
C ASN A 7 26.77 -5.65 2.60
N PRO A 8 26.16 -6.81 2.89
CA PRO A 8 25.07 -6.92 3.86
C PRO A 8 25.47 -6.55 5.30
N ASP A 9 26.75 -6.69 5.65
CA ASP A 9 27.25 -6.43 7.01
C ASP A 9 27.56 -4.95 7.26
N LEU A 10 27.44 -4.08 6.23
CA LEU A 10 27.71 -2.64 6.32
C LEU A 10 26.47 -1.84 5.92
N PRO A 11 26.16 -0.72 6.61
CA PRO A 11 25.09 0.18 6.19
C PRO A 11 25.32 0.71 4.77
N HIS A 12 24.34 0.52 3.89
CA HIS A 12 24.43 0.96 2.50
C HIS A 12 24.04 2.45 2.35
N ASN A 13 24.79 3.34 3.00
CA ASN A 13 24.49 4.78 3.02
C ASN A 13 24.69 5.49 1.67
N GLN A 14 25.38 4.84 0.73
CA GLN A 14 25.65 5.34 -0.62
C GLN A 14 24.67 4.74 -1.65
N LEU A 15 23.37 4.70 -1.31
CA LEU A 15 22.33 4.25 -2.25
C LEU A 15 22.45 5.06 -3.55
N PRO A 16 22.43 4.39 -4.73
CA PRO A 16 22.40 5.08 -6.00
C PRO A 16 21.20 6.04 -6.08
N PRO A 17 21.37 7.24 -6.63
CA PRO A 17 20.25 8.17 -6.81
C PRO A 17 19.23 7.58 -7.80
N ILE A 18 17.95 7.88 -7.55
CA ILE A 18 16.84 7.57 -8.46
C ILE A 18 16.41 8.84 -9.24
N PRO A 19 16.08 8.74 -10.54
CA PRO A 19 16.15 7.54 -11.37
C PRO A 19 17.61 7.19 -11.72
N PRO A 20 17.89 5.90 -11.98
CA PRO A 20 19.20 5.51 -12.47
C PRO A 20 19.45 6.11 -13.86
N ALA A 21 20.73 6.28 -14.22
CA ALA A 21 21.11 6.81 -15.53
C ALA A 21 20.82 5.86 -16.71
N GLU A 22 20.47 4.60 -16.41
CA GLU A 22 20.19 3.57 -17.41
C GLU A 22 18.76 3.65 -17.95
N TRP A 23 18.56 3.01 -19.11
CA TRP A 23 17.27 2.93 -19.76
C TRP A 23 16.31 2.01 -19.00
N LEU A 24 15.22 2.58 -18.45
CA LEU A 24 14.26 1.86 -17.61
C LEU A 24 13.28 0.98 -18.40
N GLU A 25 12.98 1.33 -19.65
CA GLU A 25 11.93 0.69 -20.44
C GLU A 25 12.45 -0.53 -21.21
N THR A 26 12.49 -1.68 -20.53
CA THR A 26 12.91 -2.93 -21.17
C THR A 26 11.72 -3.66 -21.82
N ARG A 27 11.98 -4.40 -22.91
CA ARG A 27 10.95 -5.20 -23.60
C ARG A 27 10.17 -6.14 -22.67
N PRO A 28 10.79 -6.87 -21.71
CA PRO A 28 10.05 -7.70 -20.76
C PRO A 28 9.11 -6.88 -19.86
N VAL A 29 9.58 -5.74 -19.32
CA VAL A 29 8.79 -4.87 -18.44
C VAL A 29 7.60 -4.26 -19.19
N LEU A 30 7.82 -3.74 -20.41
CA LEU A 30 6.74 -3.18 -21.23
C LEU A 30 5.67 -4.22 -21.58
N ARG A 31 6.08 -5.47 -21.89
CA ARG A 31 5.14 -6.58 -22.12
C ARG A 31 4.30 -6.89 -20.89
N ALA A 32 4.90 -6.94 -19.70
CA ALA A 32 4.18 -7.14 -18.45
C ALA A 32 3.21 -5.98 -18.14
N CYS A 33 3.65 -4.75 -18.42
CA CYS A 33 2.86 -3.53 -18.20
C CYS A 33 1.54 -3.53 -18.99
N ILE A 34 1.51 -4.11 -20.20
CA ILE A 34 0.28 -4.23 -21.01
C ILE A 34 -0.80 -5.02 -20.24
N GLY A 35 -0.44 -6.21 -19.75
CA GLY A 35 -1.37 -7.07 -19.00
C GLY A 35 -1.82 -6.41 -17.69
N ALA A 36 -0.88 -5.83 -16.94
CA ALA A 36 -1.18 -5.12 -15.69
C ALA A 36 -2.13 -3.94 -15.91
N ARG A 37 -1.89 -3.10 -16.93
CA ARG A 37 -2.78 -1.97 -17.27
C ARG A 37 -4.17 -2.46 -17.70
N ALA A 38 -4.26 -3.52 -18.48
CA ALA A 38 -5.54 -4.08 -18.90
C ALA A 38 -6.36 -4.58 -17.70
N ALA A 39 -5.74 -5.33 -16.78
CA ALA A 39 -6.39 -5.81 -15.57
C ALA A 39 -6.85 -4.65 -14.66
N LEU A 40 -6.01 -3.63 -14.47
CA LEU A 40 -6.36 -2.46 -13.67
C LEU A 40 -7.50 -1.64 -14.29
N ALA A 41 -7.52 -1.51 -15.62
CA ALA A 41 -8.61 -0.84 -16.32
C ALA A 41 -9.93 -1.58 -16.15
N SER A 42 -9.92 -2.91 -16.29
CA SER A 42 -11.10 -3.76 -16.06
C SER A 42 -11.62 -3.64 -14.63
N LEU A 43 -10.74 -3.64 -13.63
CA LEU A 43 -11.12 -3.43 -12.22
C LEU A 43 -11.77 -2.07 -12.01
N ASN A 44 -11.16 -0.99 -12.53
CA ASN A 44 -11.71 0.36 -12.41
C ASN A 44 -13.08 0.49 -13.09
N GLN A 45 -13.28 -0.17 -14.24
CA GLN A 45 -14.59 -0.20 -14.90
C GLN A 45 -15.61 -0.97 -14.07
N ALA A 46 -15.26 -2.17 -13.57
CA ALA A 46 -16.15 -2.98 -12.74
C ALA A 46 -16.55 -2.25 -11.45
N ALA A 47 -15.60 -1.56 -10.79
CA ALA A 47 -15.87 -0.78 -9.59
C ALA A 47 -16.84 0.38 -9.85
N ARG A 48 -16.75 1.05 -11.00
CA ARG A 48 -17.66 2.14 -11.39
C ARG A 48 -19.08 1.68 -11.72
N LEU A 49 -19.23 0.44 -12.20
CA LEU A 49 -20.52 -0.15 -12.50
C LEU A 49 -21.17 -0.80 -11.27
N PHE A 50 -20.44 -0.89 -10.16
CA PHE A 50 -20.93 -1.55 -8.95
C PHE A 50 -22.07 -0.72 -8.33
N PRO A 51 -23.24 -1.33 -8.01
CA PRO A 51 -24.43 -0.59 -7.58
C PRO A 51 -24.23 0.25 -6.32
N ASN A 52 -23.37 -0.19 -5.41
CA ASN A 52 -23.03 0.52 -4.19
C ASN A 52 -21.50 0.57 -3.99
N PRO A 53 -20.81 1.58 -4.55
CA PRO A 53 -19.35 1.66 -4.52
C PRO A 53 -18.79 1.80 -3.08
N ASP A 54 -19.61 2.23 -2.11
CA ASP A 54 -19.20 2.33 -0.71
C ASP A 54 -18.85 0.98 -0.11
N ILE A 55 -19.44 -0.12 -0.60
CA ILE A 55 -19.07 -1.48 -0.20
C ILE A 55 -17.60 -1.74 -0.54
N LEU A 56 -17.17 -1.41 -1.77
CA LEU A 56 -15.78 -1.59 -2.19
C LEU A 56 -14.83 -0.67 -1.42
N ALA A 57 -15.23 0.60 -1.23
CA ALA A 57 -14.44 1.57 -0.48
C ALA A 57 -14.30 1.21 1.01
N GLY A 58 -15.29 0.53 1.60
CA GLY A 58 -15.27 0.08 2.99
C GLY A 58 -14.58 -1.28 3.21
N THR A 59 -14.46 -2.12 2.18
CA THR A 59 -13.95 -3.49 2.31
C THR A 59 -12.54 -3.69 1.76
N LEU A 60 -12.26 -3.21 0.54
CA LEU A 60 -10.96 -3.45 -0.09
C LEU A 60 -9.78 -2.89 0.72
N PRO A 61 -9.86 -1.66 1.28
CA PRO A 61 -8.76 -1.13 2.10
C PRO A 61 -8.56 -1.90 3.41
N VAL A 62 -9.57 -2.62 3.90
CA VAL A 62 -9.48 -3.45 5.10
C VAL A 62 -8.73 -4.74 4.78
N LEU A 63 -9.08 -5.36 3.66
CA LEU A 63 -8.39 -6.56 3.16
C LEU A 63 -6.93 -6.27 2.81
N GLU A 64 -6.67 -5.12 2.19
CA GLU A 64 -5.31 -4.67 1.86
C GLU A 64 -4.45 -4.48 3.12
N ALA A 65 -5.01 -3.84 4.16
CA ALA A 65 -4.30 -3.64 5.41
C ALA A 65 -3.97 -4.96 6.10
N GLN A 66 -4.92 -5.91 6.14
CA GLN A 66 -4.70 -7.25 6.68
C GLN A 66 -3.58 -8.00 5.95
N ALA A 67 -3.61 -7.99 4.62
CA ALA A 67 -2.58 -8.63 3.80
C ALA A 67 -1.20 -7.96 3.96
N SER A 68 -1.18 -6.62 4.03
CA SER A 68 0.05 -5.84 4.20
C SER A 68 0.75 -6.16 5.52
N VAL A 69 0.04 -6.14 6.65
CA VAL A 69 0.65 -6.41 7.95
C VAL A 69 1.02 -7.89 8.14
N ALA A 70 0.36 -8.80 7.42
CA ALA A 70 0.71 -10.21 7.45
C ALA A 70 2.12 -10.49 6.89
N ILE A 71 2.58 -9.69 5.92
CA ILE A 71 3.96 -9.77 5.39
C ILE A 71 4.99 -9.42 6.47
N GLU A 72 4.62 -8.54 7.40
CA GLU A 72 5.44 -8.11 8.54
C GLU A 72 5.35 -9.06 9.76
N ASN A 73 4.82 -10.28 9.58
CA ASN A 73 4.55 -11.26 10.63
C ASN A 73 3.51 -10.82 11.67
N ILE A 74 2.61 -9.90 11.32
CA ILE A 74 1.52 -9.45 12.18
C ILE A 74 0.23 -10.08 11.68
N ALA A 75 -0.18 -11.19 12.30
CA ALA A 75 -1.34 -11.96 11.86
C ALA A 75 -2.63 -11.59 12.62
N THR A 76 -3.68 -11.28 11.88
CA THR A 76 -5.08 -11.17 12.35
C THR A 76 -6.02 -11.84 11.34
N THR A 77 -7.26 -12.08 11.72
CA THR A 77 -8.29 -12.62 10.82
C THR A 77 -9.19 -11.51 10.28
N GLN A 78 -9.81 -11.77 9.13
CA GLN A 78 -10.80 -10.86 8.57
C GLN A 78 -11.96 -10.64 9.53
N ASP A 79 -12.48 -11.70 10.16
CA ASP A 79 -13.58 -11.58 11.14
C ASP A 79 -13.24 -10.66 12.32
N GLN A 80 -12.03 -10.81 12.89
CA GLN A 80 -11.56 -9.92 13.96
C GLN A 80 -11.44 -8.47 13.46
N LEU A 81 -10.86 -8.29 12.28
CA LEU A 81 -10.66 -6.96 11.72
C LEU A 81 -11.99 -6.26 11.44
N PHE A 82 -12.92 -6.93 10.74
CA PHE A 82 -14.27 -6.40 10.46
C PHE A 82 -15.09 -6.18 11.73
N GLY A 83 -15.00 -7.08 12.71
CA GLY A 83 -15.67 -6.94 14.00
C GLY A 83 -15.22 -5.70 14.79
N HIS A 84 -13.98 -5.27 14.61
CA HIS A 84 -13.39 -4.12 15.30
C HIS A 84 -13.28 -2.83 14.47
N LEU A 85 -13.74 -2.80 13.21
CA LEU A 85 -13.70 -1.58 12.37
C LEU A 85 -14.41 -0.38 13.01
N HIS A 86 -15.49 -0.64 13.74
CA HIS A 86 -16.31 0.39 14.40
C HIS A 86 -16.25 0.32 15.93
N ALA A 87 -15.67 -0.75 16.48
CA ALA A 87 -15.56 -1.00 17.91
C ALA A 87 -14.09 -0.93 18.35
N GLY A 88 -13.67 0.24 18.82
CA GLY A 88 -12.27 0.52 19.18
C GLY A 88 -11.76 -0.14 20.47
N ALA A 89 -12.61 -0.84 21.21
CA ALA A 89 -12.25 -1.51 22.46
C ALA A 89 -12.15 -3.03 22.28
N GLY A 90 -11.14 -3.65 22.90
CA GLY A 90 -10.99 -5.11 22.98
C GLY A 90 -10.30 -5.78 21.79
N ALA A 91 -9.82 -5.04 20.79
CA ALA A 91 -9.03 -5.60 19.70
C ALA A 91 -7.67 -6.11 20.21
N THR A 92 -7.20 -7.24 19.67
CA THR A 92 -5.84 -7.72 19.93
C THR A 92 -4.80 -6.75 19.35
N PRO A 93 -3.54 -6.71 19.85
CA PRO A 93 -2.51 -5.86 19.28
C PRO A 93 -2.31 -6.04 17.77
N ALA A 94 -2.36 -7.28 17.27
CA ALA A 94 -2.25 -7.57 15.84
C ALA A 94 -3.43 -7.01 15.03
N THR A 95 -4.66 -7.12 15.56
CA THR A 95 -5.84 -6.52 14.94
C THR A 95 -5.77 -5.00 14.97
N GLN A 96 -5.27 -4.42 16.07
CA GLN A 96 -5.11 -2.99 16.20
C GLN A 96 -4.08 -2.43 15.21
N GLU A 97 -3.01 -3.17 14.92
CA GLU A 97 -2.04 -2.76 13.90
C GLU A 97 -2.63 -2.80 12.49
N ALA A 98 -3.39 -3.84 12.15
CA ALA A 98 -4.14 -3.87 10.89
C ALA A 98 -5.13 -2.70 10.76
N LEU A 99 -5.83 -2.33 11.85
CA LEU A 99 -6.71 -1.16 11.88
C LEU A 99 -5.95 0.16 11.71
N ARG A 100 -4.75 0.29 12.29
CA ARG A 100 -3.88 1.46 12.11
C ARG A 100 -3.39 1.56 10.67
N CYS A 101 -2.95 0.46 10.06
CA CYS A 101 -2.56 0.41 8.65
C CYS A 101 -3.73 0.79 7.73
N HIS A 102 -4.92 0.24 7.98
CA HIS A 102 -6.15 0.62 7.26
C HIS A 102 -6.44 2.13 7.38
N LYS A 103 -6.36 2.68 8.59
CA LYS A 103 -6.54 4.11 8.82
C LYS A 103 -5.51 4.95 8.08
N ALA A 104 -4.23 4.59 8.16
CA ALA A 104 -3.14 5.28 7.47
C ALA A 104 -3.36 5.30 5.94
N LEU A 105 -3.76 4.16 5.36
CA LEU A 105 -4.11 4.06 3.94
C LEU A 105 -5.24 5.02 3.57
N MET A 106 -6.33 5.02 4.34
CA MET A 106 -7.50 5.87 4.08
C MET A 106 -7.20 7.36 4.26
N ASP A 107 -6.49 7.73 5.33
CA ASP A 107 -6.14 9.12 5.61
C ASP A 107 -5.12 9.65 4.60
N GLY A 108 -4.15 8.82 4.21
CA GLY A 108 -3.21 9.09 3.12
C GLY A 108 -3.94 9.37 1.81
N ALA A 109 -4.84 8.49 1.38
CA ALA A 109 -5.63 8.64 0.16
C ALA A 109 -6.50 9.90 0.19
N ARG A 110 -7.21 10.17 1.29
CA ARG A 110 -8.02 11.40 1.47
C ARG A 110 -7.18 12.67 1.41
N SER A 111 -5.93 12.63 1.89
CA SER A 111 -5.06 13.80 1.88
C SER A 111 -4.69 14.26 0.47
N LEU A 112 -4.70 13.34 -0.52
CA LEU A 112 -4.36 13.63 -1.91
C LEU A 112 -5.32 14.60 -2.59
N ALA A 113 -6.57 14.69 -2.09
CA ALA A 113 -7.53 15.69 -2.56
C ALA A 113 -7.12 17.14 -2.23
N ARG A 114 -6.24 17.33 -1.23
CA ARG A 114 -5.82 18.67 -0.76
C ARG A 114 -4.37 19.00 -1.11
N ARG A 115 -3.51 17.99 -1.22
CA ARG A 115 -2.08 18.17 -1.49
C ARG A 115 -1.49 17.00 -2.27
N PRO A 116 -0.47 17.21 -3.12
CA PRO A 116 0.22 16.12 -3.81
C PRO A 116 0.91 15.15 -2.84
N LEU A 117 1.17 13.92 -3.32
CA LEU A 117 1.93 12.91 -2.57
C LEU A 117 3.35 13.43 -2.28
N ARG A 118 3.70 13.51 -1.00
CA ARG A 118 5.02 13.93 -0.50
C ARG A 118 5.37 13.11 0.74
N THR A 119 6.62 13.21 1.20
CA THR A 119 7.07 12.60 2.48
C THR A 119 6.16 12.99 3.65
N GLN A 120 5.62 14.21 3.65
CA GLN A 120 4.66 14.67 4.65
C GLN A 120 3.34 13.88 4.66
N THR A 121 2.96 13.25 3.56
CA THR A 121 1.78 12.36 3.51
C THR A 121 2.02 11.13 4.39
N ALA A 122 3.19 10.51 4.28
CA ALA A 122 3.56 9.34 5.08
C ALA A 122 3.66 9.69 6.57
N VAL A 123 4.30 10.82 6.91
CA VAL A 123 4.39 11.29 8.31
C VAL A 123 3.02 11.53 8.92
N ALA A 124 2.08 12.09 8.16
CA ALA A 124 0.74 12.38 8.67
C ALA A 124 -0.18 11.15 8.72
N ALA A 125 0.04 10.15 7.87
CA ALA A 125 -0.78 8.95 7.79
C ALA A 125 -0.33 7.87 8.79
N CYS A 126 0.98 7.72 9.00
CA CYS A 126 1.57 6.65 9.80
C CYS A 126 2.04 7.12 11.20
N GLY A 127 2.00 8.43 11.47
CA GLY A 127 2.42 9.04 12.74
C GLY A 127 1.36 9.05 13.83
#